data_AF-A0A2R7JH24-F1
#
_entry.id   AF-A0A2R7JH24-F1
#
_cell.length_a   1.000
_cell.length_b   1.000
_cell.length_c   1.000
_cell.angle_alpha   90.00
_cell.angle_beta   90.00
_cell.angle_gamma   90.00
#
_symmetry.space_group_name_H-M   'P 1'
#
loop_
_entity.id
_entity.type
_entity.pdbx_description
1 polymer ?
#
loop_
_entity_poly.entity_id
_entity_poly.type
_entity_poly.pdbx_seq_one_letter_code
_entity_poly.pdbx_strand_id
1 'polypeptide(L)'
;MFFVLCLLALLIPFRATAQDAGRFVTIDAAPSVNITPPRVTIWLPPGYDAGKRRYGVVYMHDGQNLFDRKRSNFDKVWAADKAVLRLVAAGKIAPVIIVGVDQP
;
A
#
# COMPACT_ATOMS: atom_id res chain seq x y z
N MET A 1 25.44 -18.76 -38.17
CA MET A 1 26.05 -18.85 -36.82
C MET A 1 25.37 -17.83 -35.92
N PHE A 2 24.10 -18.07 -35.52
CA PHE A 2 23.19 -17.04 -35.02
C PHE A 2 22.23 -17.61 -33.95
N PHE A 3 22.75 -18.34 -32.96
CA PHE A 3 21.87 -19.06 -32.01
C PHE A 3 22.45 -19.20 -30.59
N VAL A 4 23.18 -18.22 -30.06
CA VAL A 4 23.65 -18.28 -28.66
C VAL A 4 23.72 -16.90 -27.99
N LEU A 5 22.60 -16.18 -27.92
CA LEU A 5 22.52 -14.94 -27.12
C LEU A 5 21.22 -14.79 -26.31
N CYS A 6 20.27 -15.71 -26.42
CA CYS A 6 18.94 -15.57 -25.80
C CYS A 6 18.78 -16.18 -24.40
N LEU A 7 19.79 -16.89 -23.85
CA LEU A 7 19.61 -17.67 -22.61
C LEU A 7 20.13 -17.01 -21.31
N LEU A 8 20.84 -15.89 -21.38
CA LEU A 8 21.48 -15.27 -20.20
C LEU A 8 20.62 -14.22 -19.48
N ALA A 9 19.46 -13.82 -20.03
CA ALA A 9 18.58 -12.83 -19.40
C ALA A 9 17.68 -13.39 -18.29
N LEU A 10 17.65 -14.72 -18.09
CA LEU A 10 16.75 -15.38 -17.12
C LEU A 10 17.27 -15.46 -15.68
N LEU A 11 18.47 -14.96 -15.41
CA LEU A 11 19.11 -15.02 -14.08
C LEU A 11 19.19 -13.68 -13.35
N ILE A 12 18.55 -12.61 -13.84
CA ILE A 12 18.45 -11.37 -13.08
C ILE A 12 17.36 -11.58 -12.02
N PRO A 13 17.69 -11.66 -10.70
CA PRO A 13 16.67 -11.73 -9.69
C PRO A 13 15.86 -10.43 -9.75
N PHE A 14 14.55 -10.54 -9.97
CA PHE A 14 13.64 -9.41 -9.84
C PHE A 14 13.65 -8.98 -8.37
N ARG A 15 14.48 -7.98 -8.05
CA ARG A 15 14.46 -7.34 -6.74
C ARG A 15 13.24 -6.43 -6.71
N ALA A 16 12.18 -6.91 -6.05
CA ALA A 16 11.08 -6.04 -5.69
C ALA A 16 11.64 -4.87 -4.86
N THR A 17 11.49 -3.66 -5.36
CA THR A 17 11.93 -2.46 -4.65
C THR A 17 10.94 -2.15 -3.52
N ALA A 18 11.32 -1.40 -2.49
CA ALA A 18 10.37 -0.93 -1.48
C ALA A 18 9.16 -0.20 -2.10
N GLN A 19 9.36 0.37 -3.30
CA GLN A 19 8.33 1.04 -4.07
C GLN A 19 7.29 0.08 -4.66
N ASP A 20 7.62 -1.20 -4.84
CA ASP A 20 6.69 -2.23 -5.32
C ASP A 20 5.65 -2.65 -4.27
N ALA A 21 5.91 -2.34 -2.99
CA ALA A 21 4.97 -2.55 -1.88
C ALA A 21 4.15 -1.29 -1.52
N GLY A 22 4.42 -0.15 -2.17
CA GLY A 22 3.84 1.15 -1.82
C GLY A 22 4.54 1.82 -0.63
N ARG A 23 4.07 3.01 -0.26
CA ARG A 23 4.67 3.86 0.78
C ARG A 23 3.65 4.26 1.82
N PHE A 24 4.03 4.20 3.09
CA PHE A 24 3.19 4.65 4.20
C PHE A 24 3.50 6.10 4.60
N VAL A 25 2.45 6.85 4.94
CA VAL A 25 2.50 8.15 5.61
C VAL A 25 1.63 8.05 6.85
N THR A 26 2.12 8.55 7.98
CA THR A 26 1.35 8.56 9.24
C THR A 26 1.14 9.97 9.71
N ILE A 27 -0.07 10.24 10.20
CA ILE A 27 -0.42 11.43 10.97
C ILE A 27 -0.85 10.92 12.35
N ASP A 28 -0.04 11.13 13.38
CA ASP A 28 -0.28 10.52 14.70
C ASP A 28 -1.52 11.08 15.40
N ALA A 29 -1.85 12.36 15.18
CA ALA A 29 -3.05 13.01 15.70
C ALA A 29 -3.63 13.93 14.62
N ALA A 30 -4.51 13.39 13.77
CA ALA A 30 -5.12 14.15 12.69
C ALA A 30 -6.07 15.23 13.28
N PRO A 31 -5.94 16.50 12.87
CA PRO A 31 -6.80 17.58 13.38
C PRO A 31 -8.28 17.26 13.20
N SER A 32 -9.05 17.41 14.26
CA SER A 32 -10.49 17.16 14.28
C SER A 32 -11.17 18.12 15.25
N VAL A 33 -12.41 18.50 14.92
CA VAL A 33 -13.25 19.37 15.76
C VAL A 33 -14.22 18.54 16.62
N ASN A 34 -14.69 17.41 16.10
CA ASN A 34 -15.84 16.70 16.65
C ASN A 34 -15.48 15.41 17.40
N ILE A 35 -14.27 14.90 17.22
CA ILE A 35 -13.78 13.67 17.86
C ILE A 35 -12.36 13.87 18.36
N THR A 36 -11.94 13.05 19.31
CA THR A 36 -10.53 12.93 19.70
C THR A 36 -9.68 12.74 18.44
N PRO A 37 -8.63 13.55 18.22
CA PRO A 37 -7.75 13.44 17.06
C PRO A 37 -7.27 12.00 16.83
N PRO A 38 -7.73 11.32 15.76
CA PRO A 38 -7.35 9.93 15.54
C PRO A 38 -5.98 9.86 14.88
N ARG A 39 -5.29 8.74 15.08
CA ARG A 39 -4.16 8.39 14.22
C ARG A 39 -4.69 8.00 12.83
N VAL A 40 -4.05 8.53 11.80
CA VAL A 40 -4.35 8.21 10.40
C VAL A 40 -3.12 7.63 9.74
N THR A 41 -3.27 6.45 9.13
CA THR A 41 -2.23 5.80 8.33
C THR A 41 -2.65 5.74 6.87
N ILE A 42 -1.88 6.38 6.01
CA ILE A 42 -2.13 6.48 4.57
C ILE A 42 -1.16 5.54 3.86
N TRP A 43 -1.68 4.62 3.07
CA TRP A 43 -0.89 3.82 2.14
C TRP A 43 -1.03 4.37 0.72
N LEU A 44 0.10 4.69 0.11
CA LEU A 44 0.24 5.20 -1.24
C LEU A 44 0.70 4.06 -2.15
N PRO A 45 0.01 3.81 -3.29
CA PRO A 45 0.34 2.68 -4.15
C PRO A 45 1.69 2.86 -4.86
N PRO A 46 2.30 1.76 -5.36
CA PRO A 46 3.49 1.84 -6.22
C PRO A 46 3.33 2.85 -7.35
N GLY A 47 4.41 3.60 -7.62
CA GLY A 47 4.43 4.63 -8.66
C GLY A 47 3.75 5.96 -8.28
N TYR A 48 3.26 6.13 -7.04
CA TYR A 48 2.67 7.39 -6.58
C TYR A 48 3.61 8.59 -6.76
N ASP A 49 4.89 8.44 -6.38
CA ASP A 49 5.87 9.53 -6.40
C ASP A 49 6.45 9.83 -7.80
N ALA A 50 6.13 9.03 -8.82
CA ALA A 50 6.73 9.13 -10.15
C ALA A 50 6.13 10.26 -11.02
N GLY A 51 5.10 10.98 -10.55
CA GLY A 51 4.50 12.04 -11.33
C GLY A 51 3.26 12.67 -10.71
N LYS A 52 2.36 13.19 -11.56
CA LYS A 52 1.17 13.95 -11.17
C LYS A 52 -0.14 13.16 -11.32
N ARG A 53 -0.07 11.83 -11.43
CA ARG A 53 -1.23 10.97 -11.57
C ARG A 53 -2.15 11.12 -10.34
N ARG A 54 -3.45 11.24 -10.57
CA ARG A 54 -4.47 11.17 -9.52
C ARG A 54 -4.90 9.72 -9.28
N TYR A 55 -5.18 9.39 -8.04
CA TYR A 55 -5.60 8.07 -7.59
C TYR A 55 -6.95 8.18 -6.89
N GLY A 56 -7.80 7.15 -7.03
CA GLY A 56 -8.97 7.00 -6.17
C GLY A 56 -8.54 6.81 -4.71
N VAL A 57 -9.40 7.15 -3.76
CA VAL A 57 -9.12 7.04 -2.32
C VAL A 57 -10.16 6.16 -1.67
N VAL A 58 -9.71 5.15 -0.94
CA VAL A 58 -10.55 4.30 -0.09
C VAL A 58 -10.29 4.67 1.37
N TYR A 59 -11.32 5.16 2.06
CA TYR A 59 -11.28 5.41 3.49
C TYR A 59 -11.75 4.15 4.23
N MET A 60 -10.96 3.72 5.21
CA MET A 60 -11.25 2.54 6.02
C MET A 60 -11.16 2.91 7.50
N HIS A 61 -12.25 2.68 8.24
CA HIS A 61 -12.23 2.70 9.70
C HIS A 61 -11.54 1.44 10.24
N ASP A 62 -11.24 1.42 11.54
CA ASP A 62 -10.46 0.34 12.19
C ASP A 62 -9.01 0.27 11.66
N GLY A 63 -8.43 1.46 11.44
CA GLY A 63 -7.13 1.67 10.78
C GLY A 63 -5.95 0.91 11.39
N GLN A 64 -5.98 0.67 12.70
CA GLN A 64 -4.93 -0.01 13.44
C GLN A 64 -4.78 -1.49 13.03
N ASN A 65 -5.85 -2.08 12.47
CA ASN A 65 -5.89 -3.47 12.02
C ASN A 65 -5.54 -3.66 10.54
N LEU A 66 -5.23 -2.60 9.79
CA LEU A 66 -5.10 -2.71 8.33
C LEU A 66 -3.76 -3.24 7.84
N PHE A 67 -2.64 -2.81 8.44
CA PHE A 67 -1.31 -2.91 7.82
C PHE A 67 -0.24 -3.54 8.71
N ASP A 68 -0.07 -3.02 9.92
CA ASP A 68 1.02 -3.41 10.83
C ASP A 68 0.49 -4.33 11.93
N ARG A 69 0.98 -5.57 11.91
CA ARG A 69 0.62 -6.60 12.88
C ARG A 69 0.96 -6.19 14.32
N LYS A 70 2.02 -5.41 14.54
CA LYS A 70 2.37 -4.89 15.88
C LYS A 70 1.36 -3.90 16.43
N ARG A 71 0.60 -3.22 15.56
CA ARG A 71 -0.47 -2.29 15.97
C ARG A 71 -1.84 -2.94 16.01
N SER A 72 -1.98 -4.12 15.40
CA SER A 72 -3.26 -4.77 15.25
C SER A 72 -3.75 -5.46 16.52
N ASN A 73 -5.07 -5.46 16.69
CA ASN A 73 -5.75 -6.31 17.63
C ASN A 73 -5.54 -7.79 17.26
N PHE A 74 -5.37 -8.63 18.27
CA PHE A 74 -5.22 -10.08 18.13
C PHE A 74 -4.05 -10.53 17.24
N ASP A 75 -3.04 -9.68 17.04
CA ASP A 75 -1.84 -10.02 16.27
C ASP A 75 -2.16 -10.45 14.82
N LYS A 76 -3.21 -9.86 14.23
CA LYS A 76 -3.71 -10.15 12.88
C LYS A 76 -4.10 -8.87 12.14
N VAL A 77 -3.72 -8.78 10.87
CA VAL A 77 -4.09 -7.65 10.00
C VAL A 77 -5.01 -8.08 8.87
N TRP A 78 -5.82 -7.14 8.40
CA TRP A 78 -6.66 -7.31 7.21
C TRP A 78 -5.83 -7.31 5.92
N ALA A 79 -4.62 -6.73 5.97
CA ALA A 79 -3.67 -6.66 4.86
C ALA A 79 -4.27 -5.98 3.61
N ALA A 80 -4.92 -4.83 3.81
CA ALA A 80 -5.64 -4.11 2.76
C ALA A 80 -4.72 -3.66 1.62
N ASP A 81 -3.52 -3.21 1.94
CA ASP A 81 -2.44 -2.88 0.98
C ASP A 81 -2.13 -4.08 0.06
N LYS A 82 -1.94 -5.26 0.63
CA LYS A 82 -1.64 -6.50 -0.12
C LYS A 82 -2.82 -6.94 -0.97
N ALA A 83 -4.05 -6.72 -0.49
CA ALA A 83 -5.25 -6.99 -1.29
C ALA A 83 -5.31 -6.08 -2.52
N VAL A 84 -5.08 -4.78 -2.35
CA VAL A 84 -5.02 -3.82 -3.47
C VAL A 84 -3.93 -4.19 -4.47
N LEU A 85 -2.70 -4.49 -4.00
CA LEU A 85 -1.61 -4.91 -4.89
C LEU A 85 -1.99 -6.12 -5.74
N ARG A 86 -2.61 -7.15 -5.14
CA ARG A 86 -3.06 -8.35 -5.87
C ARG A 86 -4.14 -8.04 -6.90
N LEU A 87 -5.13 -7.21 -6.54
CA LEU A 87 -6.22 -6.86 -7.44
C LEU A 87 -5.76 -5.97 -8.61
N VAL A 88 -4.82 -5.06 -8.37
CA VAL A 88 -4.18 -4.24 -9.41
C VAL A 88 -3.36 -5.12 -10.36
N ALA A 89 -2.53 -6.01 -9.82
CA ALA A 89 -1.72 -6.94 -10.63
C ALA A 89 -2.61 -7.85 -11.51
N ALA A 90 -3.79 -8.23 -11.01
CA ALA A 90 -4.78 -9.00 -11.74
C ALA A 90 -5.64 -8.16 -12.72
N GLY A 91 -5.40 -6.85 -12.83
CA GLY A 91 -6.16 -5.93 -13.70
C GLY A 91 -7.62 -5.74 -13.29
N LYS A 92 -7.98 -6.06 -12.04
CA LYS A 92 -9.37 -6.00 -11.55
C LYS A 92 -9.79 -4.62 -11.06
N ILE A 93 -8.82 -3.83 -10.58
CA ILE A 93 -9.05 -2.45 -10.14
C ILE A 93 -7.91 -1.55 -10.61
N ALA A 94 -8.18 -0.26 -10.73
CA ALA A 94 -7.11 0.74 -10.82
C ALA A 94 -6.39 0.87 -9.45
N PRO A 95 -5.11 1.27 -9.42
CA PRO A 95 -4.43 1.61 -8.17
C PRO A 95 -5.17 2.69 -7.39
N VAL A 96 -5.24 2.52 -6.07
CA VAL A 96 -5.92 3.44 -5.14
C VAL A 96 -5.02 3.76 -3.95
N ILE A 97 -5.28 4.89 -3.30
CA ILE A 97 -4.77 5.24 -1.97
C ILE A 97 -5.68 4.61 -0.93
N ILE A 98 -5.12 4.10 0.16
CA ILE A 98 -5.89 3.66 1.32
C ILE A 98 -5.63 4.63 2.47
N VAL A 99 -6.69 5.16 3.07
CA VAL A 99 -6.63 5.99 4.28
C VAL A 99 -7.26 5.22 5.43
N GLY A 100 -6.42 4.68 6.31
CA GLY A 100 -6.84 4.01 7.54
C GLY A 100 -7.02 5.02 8.67
N VAL A 101 -8.21 5.06 9.26
CA VAL A 101 -8.55 5.89 10.42
C VAL A 101 -8.68 4.99 11.63
N ASP A 102 -7.76 5.13 12.59
CA ASP A 102 -7.77 4.33 13.82
C ASP A 102 -9.02 4.68 14.65
N GLN A 103 -9.54 3.68 15.35
CA GLN A 103 -10.57 3.91 16.37
C GLN A 103 -9.90 4.39 17.68
N PRO A 104 -10.55 5.31 18.42
CA PRO A 104 -10.05 5.80 19.70
C PRO A 104 -10.13 4.74 20.82
#